data_AF-A0A940F0F3-F1
#
_entry.id   AF-A0A940F0F3-F1
#
_cell.length_a   1.000
_cell.length_b   1.000
_cell.length_c   1.000
_cell.angle_alpha   90.00
_cell.angle_beta   90.00
_cell.angle_gamma   90.00
#
_symmetry.space_group_name_H-M   'P 1'
#
loop_
_entity.id
_entity.type
_entity.pdbx_description
1 polymer ?
#
loop_
_entity_poly.entity_id
_entity_poly.type
_entity_poly.pdbx_seq_one_letter_code
_entity_poly.pdbx_strand_id
1 'polypeptide(L)'
;MGATLEAWDLSLEDDYKLPGRAHEALVLNRPDIIERLHRTMVEAGAEVVETDTFQASRLKLEEWGLEAHVREINVEACRIARRAIGEDRFIAGSIGPTGFLPASDDPTLGQIRFRDLVEVFREQSAG
;
A
#
# COMPACT_ATOMS: atom_id res chain seq x y z
N MET A 1 -1.72 -9.97 1.98
CA MET A 1 -0.30 -9.64 2.26
C MET A 1 -0.04 -9.42 3.74
N GLY A 2 -0.79 -8.55 4.43
CA GLY A 2 -0.60 -8.24 5.86
C GLY A 2 -0.41 -9.45 6.77
N ALA A 3 -1.26 -10.48 6.70
CA ALA A 3 -1.11 -11.69 7.53
C ALA A 3 0.25 -12.40 7.37
N THR A 4 0.84 -12.38 6.17
CA THR A 4 2.17 -12.95 5.90
C THR A 4 3.27 -12.06 6.49
N LEU A 5 3.15 -10.73 6.35
CA LEU A 5 4.09 -9.78 6.94
C LEU A 5 4.06 -9.80 8.47
N GLU A 6 2.89 -9.97 9.07
CA GLU A 6 2.74 -10.12 10.53
C GLU A 6 3.31 -11.43 11.06
N ALA A 7 3.36 -12.47 10.22
CA ALA A 7 4.02 -13.72 10.57
C ALA A 7 5.55 -13.66 10.46
N TRP A 8 6.10 -12.59 9.87
CA TRP A 8 7.54 -12.37 9.75
C TRP A 8 8.02 -11.46 10.88
N ASP A 9 9.18 -11.78 11.45
CA ASP A 9 9.79 -11.03 12.54
C ASP A 9 10.42 -9.74 12.00
N LEU A 10 9.56 -8.73 11.78
CA LEU A 10 9.93 -7.42 11.26
C LEU A 10 9.92 -6.38 12.37
N SER A 11 11.03 -5.64 12.51
CA SER A 11 11.23 -4.65 13.56
C SER A 11 10.69 -3.28 13.16
N LEU A 12 10.14 -2.55 14.14
CA LEU A 12 9.67 -1.18 13.91
C LEU A 12 10.84 -0.21 13.63
N GLU A 13 11.98 -0.44 14.25
CA GLU A 13 13.16 0.43 14.17
C GLU A 13 13.93 0.24 12.86
N ASP A 14 14.23 -1.00 12.47
CA ASP A 14 15.10 -1.29 11.33
C ASP A 14 14.34 -1.46 10.03
N ASP A 15 13.17 -2.11 10.07
CA ASP A 15 12.41 -2.47 8.87
C ASP A 15 11.39 -1.40 8.50
N TYR A 16 10.48 -1.07 9.42
CA TYR A 16 9.45 -0.07 9.14
C TYR A 16 10.00 1.35 9.26
N LYS A 17 10.95 1.60 10.16
CA LYS A 17 11.47 2.93 10.53
C LYS A 17 10.35 3.90 10.95
N LEU A 18 9.35 3.37 11.63
CA LEU A 18 8.14 4.06 12.06
C LEU A 18 7.75 3.60 13.46
N PRO A 19 7.02 4.41 14.24
CA PRO A 19 6.51 4.00 15.55
C PRO A 19 5.42 2.91 15.49
N GLY A 20 4.96 2.53 14.29
CA GLY A 20 3.95 1.51 14.08
C GLY A 20 4.04 0.88 12.70
N ARG A 21 3.10 -0.02 12.39
CA ARG A 21 3.12 -0.88 11.20
C ARG A 21 2.28 -0.29 10.06
N ALA A 22 2.90 0.57 9.25
CA ALA A 22 2.41 0.91 7.91
C ALA A 22 3.15 0.05 6.89
N HIS A 23 2.52 -0.98 6.34
CA HIS A 23 3.18 -1.93 5.43
C HIS A 23 3.75 -1.24 4.18
N GLU A 24 3.08 -0.19 3.70
CA GLU A 24 3.52 0.65 2.59
C GLU A 24 4.92 1.25 2.81
N ALA A 25 5.37 1.43 4.05
CA ALA A 25 6.74 1.89 4.34
C ALA A 25 7.80 0.85 3.93
N LEU A 26 7.47 -0.45 3.99
CA LEU A 26 8.37 -1.53 3.59
C LEU A 26 8.64 -1.53 2.09
N VAL A 27 7.75 -0.95 1.27
CA VAL A 27 8.00 -0.74 -0.17
C VAL A 27 9.29 0.05 -0.39
N LEU A 28 9.54 1.07 0.43
CA LEU A 28 10.75 1.90 0.35
C LEU A 28 11.90 1.32 1.20
N ASN A 29 11.59 0.87 2.42
CA ASN A 29 12.62 0.50 3.39
C ASN A 29 13.14 -0.93 3.22
N ARG A 30 12.28 -1.86 2.79
CA ARG A 30 12.56 -3.30 2.64
C ARG A 30 11.93 -3.87 1.36
N PRO A 31 12.27 -3.33 0.18
CA PRO A 31 11.70 -3.81 -1.09
C PRO A 31 11.98 -5.31 -1.33
N ASP A 32 13.06 -5.84 -0.76
CA ASP A 32 13.41 -7.26 -0.80
C ASP A 32 12.37 -8.16 -0.12
N ILE A 33 11.77 -7.68 0.98
CA ILE A 33 10.71 -8.36 1.72
C ILE A 33 9.43 -8.39 0.91
N ILE A 34 9.02 -7.27 0.34
CA ILE A 34 7.80 -7.18 -0.48
C ILE A 34 7.95 -8.04 -1.75
N GLU A 35 9.12 -8.03 -2.38
CA GLU A 35 9.41 -8.90 -3.52
C GLU A 35 9.34 -10.39 -3.15
N ARG A 36 9.92 -10.77 -2.00
CA ARG A 36 9.81 -12.13 -1.48
C ARG A 36 8.36 -12.52 -1.20
N LEU A 37 7.56 -11.62 -0.64
CA LEU A 37 6.15 -11.88 -0.37
C LEU A 37 5.37 -12.15 -1.66
N HIS A 38 5.58 -11.37 -2.73
CA HIS A 38 4.92 -11.65 -4.00
C HIS A 38 5.35 -13.00 -4.59
N ARG A 39 6.62 -13.37 -4.46
CA ARG A 39 7.10 -14.70 -4.87
C ARG A 39 6.38 -15.82 -4.13
N THR A 40 6.17 -15.71 -2.81
CA THR A 40 5.44 -16.76 -2.08
C THR A 40 4.00 -16.90 -2.54
N MET A 41 3.35 -15.81 -2.96
CA MET A 41 1.99 -15.86 -3.55
C MET A 41 1.99 -16.58 -4.90
N VAL A 42 2.99 -16.31 -5.74
CA VAL A 42 3.15 -17.00 -7.04
C VAL A 42 3.46 -18.49 -6.85
N GLU A 43 4.34 -18.83 -5.90
CA GLU A 43 4.65 -20.22 -5.54
C GLU A 43 3.41 -20.97 -5.02
N ALA A 44 2.49 -20.28 -4.36
CA ALA A 44 1.19 -20.81 -3.95
C ALA A 44 0.16 -20.92 -5.10
N GLY A 45 0.51 -20.49 -6.32
CA GLY A 45 -0.31 -20.62 -7.52
C GLY A 45 -1.08 -19.36 -7.93
N ALA A 46 -0.76 -18.18 -7.37
CA ALA A 46 -1.42 -16.94 -7.77
C ALA A 46 -1.11 -16.54 -9.21
N GLU A 47 -2.15 -16.27 -10.00
CA GLU A 47 -2.07 -15.73 -11.37
C GLU A 47 -2.12 -14.19 -11.38
N VAL A 48 -2.66 -13.61 -10.32
CA VAL A 48 -2.74 -12.17 -10.07
C VAL A 48 -2.22 -11.90 -8.67
N VAL A 49 -1.39 -10.87 -8.51
CA VAL A 49 -1.01 -10.34 -7.18
C VAL A 49 -1.48 -8.89 -7.05
N GLU A 50 -1.89 -8.52 -5.86
CA GLU A 50 -2.13 -7.12 -5.51
C GLU A 50 -0.81 -6.43 -5.17
N THR A 51 -0.64 -5.15 -5.53
CA THR A 51 0.46 -4.31 -5.03
C THR A 51 0.29 -3.98 -3.56
N ASP A 52 1.40 -3.82 -2.82
CA ASP A 52 1.38 -3.42 -1.40
C ASP A 52 1.08 -1.92 -1.23
N THR A 53 -0.15 -1.53 -1.63
CA THR A 53 -0.59 -0.14 -1.76
C THR A 53 -1.98 0.12 -1.18
N PHE A 54 -2.53 -0.80 -0.38
CA PHE A 54 -3.89 -0.69 0.13
C PHE A 54 -4.13 0.63 0.88
N GLN A 55 -3.17 1.09 1.68
CA GLN A 55 -3.20 2.36 2.40
C GLN A 55 -2.28 3.42 1.77
N ALA A 56 -1.78 3.24 0.55
CA ALA A 56 -0.86 4.16 -0.11
C ALA A 56 -1.56 5.41 -0.72
N SER A 57 -2.60 5.91 -0.04
CA SER A 57 -3.26 7.17 -0.38
C SER A 57 -2.74 8.29 0.53
N ARG A 58 -2.78 9.54 0.07
CA ARG A 58 -2.25 10.69 0.81
C ARG A 58 -2.79 10.78 2.25
N LEU A 59 -4.11 10.61 2.42
CA LEU A 59 -4.75 10.70 3.74
C LEU A 59 -4.32 9.59 4.71
N LYS A 60 -4.06 8.39 4.20
CA LYS A 60 -3.61 7.27 5.01
C LYS A 60 -2.12 7.34 5.34
N LEU A 61 -1.31 7.80 4.39
CA LEU A 61 0.13 7.96 4.59
C LEU A 61 0.45 9.15 5.51
N GLU A 62 -0.40 10.17 5.56
CA GLU A 62 -0.29 11.30 6.49
C GLU A 62 -0.30 10.87 7.97
N GLU A 63 -1.05 9.80 8.31
CA GLU A 63 -1.05 9.23 9.67
C GLU A 63 0.34 8.75 10.12
N TRP A 64 1.25 8.53 9.16
CA TRP A 64 2.62 8.05 9.36
C TRP A 64 3.69 9.06 8.93
N GLY A 65 3.31 10.27 8.51
CA GLY A 65 4.23 11.29 7.99
C GLY A 65 4.87 10.93 6.63
N LEU A 66 4.16 10.13 5.82
CA LEU A 66 4.63 9.63 4.51
C LEU A 66 3.84 10.22 3.34
N GLU A 67 3.02 11.24 3.55
CA GLU A 67 2.14 11.84 2.54
C GLU A 67 2.89 12.38 1.31
N ALA A 68 4.15 12.80 1.47
CA ALA A 68 4.99 13.24 0.36
C ALA A 68 5.47 12.08 -0.55
N HIS A 69 5.34 10.84 -0.10
CA HIS A 69 5.83 9.64 -0.79
C HIS A 69 4.74 8.85 -1.52
N VAL A 70 3.51 9.38 -1.64
CA VAL A 70 2.37 8.70 -2.30
C VAL A 70 2.77 8.14 -3.67
N ARG A 71 3.28 8.98 -4.56
CA ARG A 71 3.67 8.56 -5.91
C ARG A 71 4.83 7.55 -5.88
N GLU A 72 5.83 7.80 -5.04
CA GLU A 72 7.02 6.94 -4.95
C GLU A 72 6.65 5.52 -4.50
N ILE A 73 5.85 5.41 -3.43
CA ILE A 73 5.37 4.13 -2.91
C ILE A 73 4.55 3.38 -3.96
N ASN A 74 3.57 4.01 -4.61
CA ASN A 74 2.73 3.31 -5.58
C ASN A 74 3.53 2.83 -6.81
N VAL A 75 4.43 3.67 -7.34
CA VAL A 75 5.30 3.30 -8.47
C VAL A 75 6.23 2.15 -8.09
N GLU A 76 6.90 2.24 -6.95
CA GLU A 76 7.85 1.21 -6.51
C GLU A 76 7.17 -0.10 -6.17
N ALA A 77 5.98 -0.08 -5.55
CA ALA A 77 5.20 -1.28 -5.29
C ALA A 77 4.84 -2.03 -6.59
N CYS A 78 4.40 -1.30 -7.64
CA CYS A 78 4.18 -1.87 -8.97
C CYS A 78 5.46 -2.50 -9.56
N ARG A 79 6.61 -1.81 -9.44
CA ARG A 79 7.91 -2.31 -9.93
C ARG A 79 8.35 -3.57 -9.18
N ILE A 80 8.22 -3.59 -7.86
CA ILE A 80 8.56 -4.75 -7.01
C ILE A 80 7.68 -5.94 -7.39
N ALA A 81 6.37 -5.74 -7.50
CA ALA A 81 5.44 -6.80 -7.93
C ALA A 81 5.83 -7.36 -9.31
N ARG A 82 6.15 -6.49 -10.28
CA ARG A 82 6.59 -6.95 -11.61
C ARG A 82 7.87 -7.77 -11.55
N ARG A 83 8.89 -7.32 -10.82
CA ARG A 83 10.15 -8.07 -10.65
C ARG A 83 9.90 -9.45 -10.02
N ALA A 84 8.97 -9.53 -9.06
CA ALA A 84 8.68 -10.76 -8.36
C ALA A 84 7.96 -11.81 -9.22
N ILE A 85 7.03 -11.39 -10.08
CA ILE A 85 6.10 -12.32 -10.74
C ILE A 85 6.38 -12.59 -12.23
N GLY A 86 7.30 -11.83 -12.84
CA GLY A 86 7.62 -11.88 -14.28
C GLY A 86 6.54 -11.24 -15.15
N GLU A 87 6.66 -11.25 -16.48
CA GLU A 87 5.73 -10.56 -17.40
C GLU A 87 4.43 -11.35 -17.69
N ASP A 88 4.43 -12.67 -17.47
CA ASP A 88 3.31 -13.55 -17.87
C ASP A 88 2.13 -13.56 -16.87
N ARG A 89 2.22 -12.77 -15.79
CA ARG A 89 1.20 -12.68 -14.72
C ARG A 89 0.69 -11.26 -14.56
N PHE A 90 -0.48 -11.14 -13.94
CA PHE A 90 -1.15 -9.86 -13.74
C PHE A 90 -0.82 -9.23 -12.39
N ILE A 91 -0.81 -7.91 -12.38
CA ILE A 91 -0.67 -7.09 -11.17
C ILE A 91 -1.95 -6.26 -11.04
N ALA A 92 -2.57 -6.31 -9.87
CA ALA A 92 -3.70 -5.46 -9.52
C ALA A 92 -3.22 -4.33 -8.59
N GLY A 93 -3.42 -3.08 -9.02
CA GLY A 93 -3.16 -1.92 -8.15
C GLY A 93 -4.17 -1.88 -7.01
N SER A 94 -3.72 -2.15 -5.78
CA SER A 94 -4.61 -2.15 -4.61
C SER A 94 -4.88 -0.71 -4.17
N ILE A 95 -6.17 -0.33 -4.09
CA ILE A 95 -6.63 0.97 -3.61
C ILE A 95 -7.65 0.72 -2.50
N GLY A 96 -7.23 0.93 -1.26
CA GLY A 96 -8.09 0.78 -0.09
C GLY A 96 -8.86 2.07 0.27
N PRO A 97 -9.80 1.98 1.21
CA PRO A 97 -10.55 3.14 1.69
C PRO A 97 -9.66 4.09 2.50
N THR A 98 -9.98 5.38 2.46
CA THR A 98 -9.26 6.42 3.22
C THR A 98 -9.64 6.47 4.70
N GLY A 99 -10.68 5.72 5.12
CA GLY A 99 -11.28 5.81 6.45
C GLY A 99 -12.38 6.87 6.57
N PHE A 100 -12.56 7.72 5.56
CA PHE A 100 -13.61 8.71 5.51
C PHE A 100 -14.78 8.28 4.61
N LEU A 101 -15.99 8.67 5.01
CA LEU A 101 -17.24 8.35 4.33
C LEU A 101 -17.99 9.66 4.00
N PRO A 102 -17.91 10.18 2.76
CA PRO A 102 -18.39 11.51 2.41
C PRO A 102 -19.92 11.67 2.49
N ALA A 103 -20.65 10.56 2.60
CA ALA A 103 -22.10 10.52 2.75
C ALA A 103 -22.54 10.21 4.20
N SER A 104 -21.60 10.13 5.15
CA SER A 104 -21.91 9.86 6.55
C SER A 104 -22.25 11.14 7.30
N ASP A 105 -23.30 11.08 8.13
CA ASP A 105 -23.63 12.14 9.10
C ASP A 105 -22.78 12.06 10.37
N ASP A 106 -21.99 10.98 10.55
CA ASP A 106 -21.05 10.86 11.65
C ASP A 106 -19.94 11.91 11.49
N PRO A 107 -19.78 12.85 12.46
CA PRO A 107 -18.81 13.92 12.34
C PRO A 107 -17.37 13.44 12.35
N THR A 108 -17.06 12.18 12.69
CA THR A 108 -15.71 11.60 12.62
C THR A 108 -15.41 10.96 11.27
N LEU A 109 -16.45 10.55 10.52
CA LEU A 109 -16.32 9.87 9.23
C LEU A 109 -16.66 10.78 8.05
N GLY A 110 -17.59 11.73 8.24
CA GLY A 110 -18.13 12.63 7.22
C GLY A 110 -17.31 13.89 6.95
N GLN A 111 -16.09 14.00 7.49
CA GLN A 111 -15.27 15.23 7.43
C GLN A 111 -14.64 15.51 6.06
N ILE A 112 -15.04 14.81 5.00
CA ILE A 112 -14.47 14.99 3.67
C ILE A 112 -15.57 15.06 2.61
N ARG A 113 -15.35 15.88 1.58
CA ARG A 113 -16.27 15.94 0.44
C ARG A 113 -15.86 14.88 -0.58
N PHE A 114 -16.85 14.35 -1.31
CA PHE A 114 -16.62 13.39 -2.39
C PHE A 114 -15.53 13.85 -3.38
N ARG A 115 -15.56 15.12 -3.81
CA ARG A 115 -14.56 15.66 -4.75
C ARG A 115 -13.13 15.62 -4.22
N ASP A 116 -12.93 15.77 -2.91
CA ASP A 116 -11.60 15.76 -2.32
C ASP A 116 -11.06 14.32 -2.26
N LEU A 117 -11.93 13.32 -2.06
CA LEU A 117 -11.57 11.91 -2.19
C LEU A 117 -11.20 11.52 -3.63
N VAL A 118 -11.89 12.07 -4.62
CA VAL A 118 -11.53 11.82 -6.03
C VAL A 118 -10.09 12.27 -6.32
N GLU A 119 -9.67 13.43 -5.81
CA GLU A 119 -8.29 13.90 -5.97
C GLU A 119 -7.29 13.00 -5.24
N VAL A 120 -7.62 12.52 -4.03
CA VAL A 120 -6.77 11.56 -3.28
C VAL A 120 -6.57 10.26 -4.07
N PHE A 121 -7.64 9.67 -4.61
CA PHE A 121 -7.52 8.44 -5.39
C PHE A 121 -6.90 8.65 -6.77
N ARG A 122 -7.09 9.83 -7.38
CA ARG A 122 -6.40 10.21 -8.62
C ARG A 122 -4.88 10.29 -8.41
N GLU A 123 -4.44 10.87 -7.29
CA GLU A 123 -3.03 10.96 -6.94
C GLU A 123 -2.40 9.56 -6.79
N GLN A 124 -3.07 8.67 -6.04
CA GLN A 124 -2.63 7.28 -5.85
C GLN A 124 -2.57 6.50 -7.17
N SER A 125 -3.65 6.54 -7.96
CA SER A 125 -3.77 5.77 -9.23
C SER A 125 -2.88 6.26 -10.36
N ALA A 126 -2.27 7.44 -10.23
CA ALA A 126 -1.29 7.94 -11.19
C ALA A 126 0.12 7.38 -10.95
N GLY A 127 0.34 6.68 -9.83
CA GLY A 127 1.57 5.94 -9.51
C GLY A 127 1.65 4.59 -10.20
#